data_AF-A0A947UNR4-F1
#
_entry.id   AF-A0A947UNR4-F1
#
_cell.length_a   1.000
_cell.length_b   1.000
_cell.length_c   1.000
_cell.angle_alpha   90.00
_cell.angle_beta   90.00
_cell.angle_gamma   90.00
#
_symmetry.space_group_name_H-M   'P 1'
#
loop_
_entity.id
_entity.type
_entity.pdbx_description
1 polymer ?
#
loop_
_entity_poly.entity_id
_entity_poly.type
_entity_poly.pdbx_seq_one_letter_code
_entity_poly.pdbx_strand_id
1 'polypeptide(L)'
;MSIKLEDYSELLEDLSPHTRDALNAAWHEATKVFSPRGLDNYLKGVSAIRGLGRGDSLVETWIEQAPHVAKEVGEDVVADLATASLMLASKTSGAVIELLLATAPTAAKRLGDAELFLKYLQFINTLIAQAPRGVRPMLDKLEVLFQQLTLGGLRRWALWGAHAHRTNYEEQINYFSLASKESIAMLQKERKGTLLVDVQRRINM
;
A
#
# COMPACT_ATOMS: atom_id res chain seq x y z
N MET A 1 -5.48 22.99 -20.28
CA MET A 1 -6.91 22.65 -20.14
C MET A 1 -7.15 22.24 -18.71
N SER A 2 -8.17 22.80 -18.05
CA SER A 2 -8.58 22.33 -16.73
C SER A 2 -9.43 21.08 -16.92
N ILE A 3 -8.98 19.93 -16.41
CA ILE A 3 -9.80 18.71 -16.37
C ILE A 3 -10.89 18.90 -15.33
N LYS A 4 -12.11 18.50 -15.65
CA LYS A 4 -13.24 18.57 -14.73
C LYS A 4 -13.74 17.18 -14.38
N LEU A 5 -14.31 17.02 -13.18
CA LEU A 5 -14.92 15.75 -12.77
C LEU A 5 -16.11 15.38 -13.66
N GLU A 6 -16.81 16.38 -14.19
CA GLU A 6 -17.93 16.17 -15.11
C GLU A 6 -17.54 15.40 -16.39
N ASP A 7 -16.27 15.49 -16.81
CA ASP A 7 -15.76 14.76 -17.97
C ASP A 7 -15.71 13.23 -17.74
N TYR A 8 -15.90 12.79 -16.49
CA TYR A 8 -15.84 11.39 -16.05
C TYR A 8 -17.15 10.89 -15.44
N SER A 9 -18.27 11.57 -15.72
CA SER A 9 -19.58 11.25 -15.13
C SER A 9 -19.98 9.77 -15.26
N GLU A 10 -19.71 9.15 -16.41
CA GLU A 10 -19.97 7.72 -16.65
C GLU A 10 -19.15 6.80 -15.73
N LEU A 11 -17.88 7.10 -15.45
CA LEU A 11 -17.05 6.29 -14.54
C LEU A 11 -17.48 6.39 -13.07
N LEU A 12 -18.19 7.46 -12.73
CA LEU A 12 -18.52 7.84 -11.34
C LEU A 12 -20.00 7.65 -11.02
N GLU A 13 -20.80 7.15 -11.96
CA GLU A 13 -22.26 7.03 -11.82
C GLU A 13 -22.66 6.11 -10.66
N ASP A 14 -21.90 5.04 -10.43
CA ASP A 14 -22.17 4.02 -9.41
C ASP A 14 -21.66 4.38 -8.00
N LEU A 15 -21.04 5.54 -7.83
CA LEU A 15 -20.57 5.98 -6.52
C LEU A 15 -21.74 6.40 -5.63
N SER A 16 -21.69 5.97 -4.37
CA SER A 16 -22.62 6.46 -3.36
C SER A 16 -22.43 7.97 -3.12
N PRO A 17 -23.43 8.68 -2.59
CA PRO A 17 -23.30 10.10 -2.26
C PRO A 17 -22.09 10.39 -1.36
N HIS A 18 -21.87 9.54 -0.35
CA HIS A 18 -20.74 9.68 0.58
C HIS A 18 -19.39 9.55 -0.14
N THR A 19 -19.22 8.55 -1.01
CA THR A 19 -17.98 8.38 -1.78
C THR A 19 -17.76 9.51 -2.80
N ARG A 20 -18.84 10.08 -3.37
CA ARG A 20 -18.74 11.27 -4.23
C ARG A 20 -18.28 12.50 -3.44
N ASP A 21 -18.77 12.69 -2.21
CA ASP A 21 -18.33 13.78 -1.34
C ASP A 21 -16.85 13.65 -0.98
N ALA A 22 -16.38 12.43 -0.70
CA ALA A 22 -14.96 12.15 -0.49
C ALA A 22 -14.12 12.48 -1.73
N LEU A 23 -14.58 12.09 -2.93
CA LEU A 23 -13.90 12.41 -4.19
C LEU A 23 -13.83 13.92 -4.43
N ASN A 24 -14.95 14.64 -4.22
CA ASN A 24 -15.01 16.09 -4.37
C ASN A 24 -14.07 16.80 -3.37
N ALA A 25 -14.00 16.32 -2.12
CA ALA A 25 -13.10 16.86 -1.11
C ALA A 25 -11.63 16.64 -1.47
N ALA A 26 -11.28 15.46 -2.02
CA ALA A 26 -9.91 15.12 -2.42
C ALA A 26 -9.50 15.73 -3.77
N TRP A 27 -10.45 16.13 -4.61
CA TRP A 27 -10.20 16.52 -6.01
C TRP A 27 -9.17 17.63 -6.15
N HIS A 28 -9.28 18.69 -5.35
CA HIS A 28 -8.36 19.82 -5.44
C HIS A 28 -6.90 19.41 -5.20
N GLU A 29 -6.65 18.56 -4.22
CA GLU A 29 -5.31 18.05 -3.94
C GLU A 29 -4.85 17.05 -5.02
N ALA A 30 -5.73 16.19 -5.50
CA ALA A 30 -5.42 15.26 -6.60
C ALA A 30 -4.95 16.02 -7.85
N THR A 31 -5.62 17.12 -8.23
CA THR A 31 -5.24 17.95 -9.40
C THR A 31 -3.91 18.69 -9.25
N LYS A 32 -3.39 18.85 -8.02
CA LYS A 32 -2.04 19.41 -7.78
C LYS A 32 -0.93 18.39 -7.95
N VAL A 33 -1.25 17.11 -7.75
CA VAL A 33 -0.27 16.01 -7.78
C VAL A 33 -0.18 15.40 -9.17
N PHE A 34 -1.32 15.19 -9.82
CA PHE A 34 -1.40 14.43 -11.05
C PHE A 34 -1.35 15.29 -12.31
N SER A 35 -0.70 14.74 -13.34
CA SER A 35 -0.87 15.19 -14.72
C SER A 35 -2.28 14.82 -15.23
N PRO A 36 -2.68 15.32 -16.41
CA PRO A 36 -3.91 14.87 -17.06
C PRO A 36 -4.05 13.36 -17.21
N ARG A 37 -2.95 12.68 -17.56
CA ARG A 37 -2.92 11.21 -17.67
C ARG A 37 -2.99 10.55 -16.28
N GLY A 38 -2.34 11.15 -15.28
CA GLY A 38 -2.41 10.70 -13.90
C GLY A 38 -3.82 10.76 -13.32
N LEU A 39 -4.56 11.84 -13.58
CA LEU A 39 -5.96 12.01 -13.16
C LEU A 39 -6.88 10.97 -13.83
N ASP A 40 -6.69 10.72 -15.11
CA ASP A 40 -7.42 9.66 -15.83
C ASP A 40 -7.18 8.28 -15.21
N ASN A 41 -5.91 7.92 -14.93
CA ASN A 41 -5.57 6.66 -14.25
C ASN A 41 -6.14 6.58 -12.83
N TYR A 42 -6.09 7.68 -12.09
CA TYR A 42 -6.62 7.79 -10.73
C TYR A 42 -8.15 7.54 -10.70
N LEU A 43 -8.91 8.18 -11.60
CA LEU A 43 -10.37 8.02 -11.70
C LEU A 43 -10.77 6.64 -12.26
N LYS A 44 -10.03 6.10 -13.23
CA LYS A 44 -10.19 4.70 -13.65
C LYS A 44 -9.94 3.74 -12.49
N GLY A 45 -8.98 4.06 -11.62
CA GLY A 45 -8.74 3.35 -10.37
C GLY A 45 -9.95 3.37 -9.42
N VAL A 46 -10.63 4.50 -9.27
CA VAL A 46 -11.88 4.60 -8.48
C VAL A 46 -12.92 3.60 -8.98
N SER A 47 -13.19 3.61 -10.29
CA SER A 47 -14.15 2.69 -10.92
C SER A 47 -13.71 1.22 -10.77
N ALA A 48 -12.44 0.92 -11.00
CA ALA A 48 -11.91 -0.44 -10.89
C ALA A 48 -11.99 -1.00 -9.45
N ILE A 49 -11.61 -0.20 -8.46
CA ILE A 49 -11.69 -0.59 -7.04
C ILE A 49 -13.16 -0.73 -6.61
N ARG A 50 -14.05 0.15 -7.08
CA ARG A 50 -15.50 -0.01 -6.86
C ARG A 50 -16.03 -1.32 -7.43
N GLY A 51 -15.57 -1.70 -8.64
CA GLY A 51 -15.93 -2.95 -9.30
C GLY A 51 -15.59 -4.22 -8.50
N LEU A 52 -14.74 -4.14 -7.47
CA LEU A 52 -14.48 -5.26 -6.56
C LEU A 52 -15.67 -5.61 -5.65
N GLY A 53 -16.63 -4.70 -5.48
CA GLY A 53 -17.81 -4.93 -4.64
C GLY A 53 -17.49 -5.15 -3.16
N ARG A 54 -16.43 -4.49 -2.64
CA ARG A 54 -15.90 -4.68 -1.27
C ARG A 54 -16.28 -3.59 -0.28
N GLY A 55 -17.22 -2.70 -0.63
CA GLY A 55 -17.69 -1.61 0.21
C GLY A 55 -17.05 -0.27 -0.15
N ASP A 56 -17.70 0.80 0.31
CA ASP A 56 -17.35 2.19 -0.03
C ASP A 56 -16.06 2.65 0.64
N SER A 57 -15.78 2.17 1.85
CA SER A 57 -14.54 2.48 2.60
C SER A 57 -13.27 2.16 1.82
N LEU A 58 -13.28 1.07 1.04
CA LEU A 58 -12.15 0.69 0.19
C LEU A 58 -11.93 1.71 -0.94
N VAL A 59 -13.02 2.17 -1.56
CA VAL A 59 -12.98 3.16 -2.65
C VAL A 59 -12.55 4.52 -2.11
N GLU A 60 -13.05 4.91 -0.94
CA GLU A 60 -12.67 6.14 -0.24
C GLU A 60 -11.20 6.13 0.15
N THR A 61 -10.70 4.99 0.65
CA THR A 61 -9.27 4.82 0.92
C THR A 61 -8.42 4.97 -0.35
N TRP A 62 -8.87 4.46 -1.50
CA TRP A 62 -8.19 4.71 -2.77
C TRP A 62 -8.16 6.20 -3.12
N ILE A 63 -9.31 6.87 -3.04
CA ILE A 63 -9.49 8.29 -3.33
C ILE A 63 -8.51 9.14 -2.50
N GLU A 64 -8.44 8.86 -1.20
CA GLU A 64 -7.59 9.62 -0.28
C GLU A 64 -6.11 9.32 -0.47
N GLN A 65 -5.73 8.04 -0.63
CA GLN A 65 -4.34 7.63 -0.46
C GLN A 65 -3.54 7.54 -1.77
N ALA A 66 -4.19 7.30 -2.92
CA ALA A 66 -3.48 7.21 -4.20
C ALA A 66 -2.72 8.51 -4.59
N PRO A 67 -3.26 9.72 -4.39
CA PRO A 67 -2.49 10.96 -4.61
C PRO A 67 -1.25 11.04 -3.73
N HIS A 68 -1.32 10.57 -2.48
CA HIS A 68 -0.15 10.57 -1.58
C HIS A 68 0.95 9.61 -2.06
N VAL A 69 0.58 8.44 -2.60
CA VAL A 69 1.56 7.53 -3.23
C VAL A 69 2.24 8.21 -4.42
N ALA A 70 1.45 8.81 -5.32
CA ALA A 70 1.98 9.48 -6.50
C ALA A 70 2.92 10.64 -6.16
N LYS A 71 2.63 11.37 -5.08
CA LYS A 71 3.49 12.46 -4.59
C LYS A 71 4.86 11.96 -4.12
N GLU A 72 4.92 10.77 -3.52
CA GLU A 72 6.16 10.24 -2.93
C GLU A 72 7.04 9.48 -3.95
N VAL A 73 6.42 8.77 -4.91
CA VAL A 73 7.17 7.89 -5.84
C VAL A 73 6.80 8.06 -7.33
N GLY A 74 5.98 9.06 -7.68
CA GLY A 74 5.58 9.37 -9.04
C GLY A 74 4.24 8.77 -9.46
N GLU A 75 3.53 9.44 -10.38
CA GLU A 75 2.18 9.04 -10.81
C GLU A 75 2.12 7.73 -11.61
N ASP A 76 3.24 7.30 -12.21
CA ASP A 76 3.26 6.11 -13.07
C ASP A 76 2.93 4.83 -12.31
N VAL A 77 3.19 4.77 -11.00
CA VAL A 77 2.91 3.57 -10.18
C VAL A 77 1.43 3.41 -9.82
N VAL A 78 0.59 4.42 -10.06
CA VAL A 78 -0.81 4.39 -9.60
C VAL A 78 -1.60 3.30 -10.31
N ALA A 79 -1.39 3.10 -11.61
CA ALA A 79 -2.02 2.00 -12.35
C ALA A 79 -1.59 0.62 -11.81
N ASP A 80 -0.32 0.48 -11.42
CA ASP A 80 0.20 -0.74 -10.80
C ASP A 80 -0.39 -0.98 -9.40
N LEU A 81 -0.60 0.09 -8.61
CA LEU A 81 -1.27 -0.02 -7.31
C LEU A 81 -2.72 -0.49 -7.43
N ALA A 82 -3.46 0.04 -8.41
CA ALA A 82 -4.81 -0.43 -8.72
C ALA A 82 -4.77 -1.90 -9.14
N THR A 83 -3.88 -2.26 -10.07
CA THR A 83 -3.72 -3.64 -10.57
C THR A 83 -3.36 -4.60 -9.45
N ALA A 84 -2.45 -4.23 -8.56
CA ALA A 84 -2.09 -5.03 -7.39
C ALA A 84 -3.30 -5.25 -6.48
N SER A 85 -4.11 -4.21 -6.23
CA SER A 85 -5.33 -4.31 -5.41
C SER A 85 -6.35 -5.27 -6.03
N LEU A 86 -6.56 -5.19 -7.34
CA LEU A 86 -7.44 -6.11 -8.09
C LEU A 86 -6.95 -7.56 -8.00
N MET A 87 -5.64 -7.79 -8.16
CA MET A 87 -5.04 -9.12 -8.06
C MET A 87 -5.18 -9.75 -6.67
N LEU A 88 -5.23 -8.92 -5.63
CA LEU A 88 -5.40 -9.39 -4.25
C LEU A 88 -6.85 -9.75 -3.91
N ALA A 89 -7.83 -9.25 -4.67
CA ALA A 89 -9.25 -9.47 -4.40
C ALA A 89 -9.70 -10.94 -4.39
N SER A 90 -8.96 -11.83 -5.07
CA SER A 90 -9.20 -13.28 -5.08
C SER A 90 -8.42 -14.04 -3.99
N LYS A 91 -7.52 -13.36 -3.26
CA LYS A 91 -6.58 -13.99 -2.31
C LYS A 91 -6.79 -13.54 -0.87
N THR A 92 -7.45 -12.41 -0.65
CA THR A 92 -7.66 -11.85 0.69
C THR A 92 -8.97 -11.06 0.77
N SER A 93 -9.32 -10.59 1.97
CA SER A 93 -10.54 -9.81 2.21
C SER A 93 -10.38 -8.35 1.78
N GLY A 94 -11.50 -7.68 1.52
CA GLY A 94 -11.54 -6.24 1.23
C GLY A 94 -10.83 -5.40 2.29
N ALA A 95 -11.01 -5.73 3.58
CA ALA A 95 -10.35 -5.04 4.68
C ALA A 95 -8.81 -5.12 4.65
N VAL A 96 -8.23 -6.20 4.09
CA VAL A 96 -6.76 -6.30 3.94
C VAL A 96 -6.28 -5.45 2.77
N ILE A 97 -7.06 -5.37 1.69
CA ILE A 97 -6.75 -4.50 0.53
C ILE A 97 -6.88 -3.04 0.96
N GLU A 98 -7.91 -2.71 1.73
CA GLU A 98 -8.09 -1.38 2.32
C GLU A 98 -6.90 -1.00 3.19
N LEU A 99 -6.46 -1.89 4.08
CA LEU A 99 -5.27 -1.64 4.89
C LEU A 99 -3.98 -1.51 4.06
N LEU A 100 -3.86 -2.26 2.96
CA LEU A 100 -2.74 -2.10 2.02
C LEU A 100 -2.75 -0.70 1.39
N LEU A 101 -3.91 -0.22 0.92
CA LEU A 101 -4.05 1.12 0.35
C LEU A 101 -3.80 2.20 1.42
N ALA A 102 -4.35 2.04 2.62
CA ALA A 102 -4.16 2.94 3.75
C ALA A 102 -2.68 3.08 4.15
N THR A 103 -1.90 2.01 4.02
CA THR A 103 -0.47 2.00 4.37
C THR A 103 0.46 2.21 3.16
N ALA A 104 -0.08 2.27 1.94
CA ALA A 104 0.71 2.46 0.73
C ALA A 104 1.53 3.76 0.72
N PRO A 105 1.02 4.92 1.18
CA PRO A 105 1.84 6.13 1.29
C PRO A 105 3.01 5.99 2.27
N THR A 106 2.83 5.21 3.35
CA THR A 106 3.91 4.92 4.30
C THR A 106 5.03 4.13 3.61
N ALA A 107 4.68 3.11 2.81
CA ALA A 107 5.65 2.37 2.02
C ALA A 107 6.31 3.26 0.97
N ALA A 108 5.52 4.02 0.20
CA ALA A 108 6.01 4.92 -0.85
C ALA A 108 7.03 5.93 -0.30
N LYS A 109 6.68 6.63 0.79
CA LYS A 109 7.55 7.60 1.46
C LYS A 109 8.84 6.99 2.02
N ARG A 110 8.78 5.75 2.51
CA ARG A 110 9.96 5.06 3.08
C ARG A 110 10.89 4.52 2.00
N LEU A 111 10.33 4.07 0.88
CA LEU A 111 11.10 3.52 -0.23
C LEU A 111 11.67 4.64 -1.12
N GLY A 112 10.93 5.72 -1.31
CA GLY A 112 11.35 6.94 -2.03
C GLY A 112 11.68 6.72 -3.51
N ASP A 113 11.29 5.58 -4.08
CA ASP A 113 11.59 5.18 -5.44
C ASP A 113 10.47 4.30 -6.01
N ALA A 114 10.11 4.54 -7.27
CA ALA A 114 9.03 3.85 -7.98
C ALA A 114 9.31 2.35 -8.10
N GLU A 115 10.53 1.97 -8.51
CA GLU A 115 10.89 0.56 -8.73
C GLU A 115 10.87 -0.22 -7.41
N LEU A 116 11.37 0.37 -6.32
CA LEU A 116 11.29 -0.20 -4.98
C LEU A 116 9.83 -0.35 -4.51
N PHE A 117 8.97 0.63 -4.78
CA PHE A 117 7.55 0.55 -4.44
C PHE A 117 6.84 -0.60 -5.20
N LEU A 118 7.13 -0.75 -6.50
CA LEU A 118 6.59 -1.87 -7.28
C LEU A 118 7.09 -3.23 -6.75
N LYS A 119 8.37 -3.32 -6.38
CA LYS A 119 8.93 -4.53 -5.72
C LYS A 119 8.25 -4.80 -4.37
N TYR A 120 7.84 -3.76 -3.64
CA TYR A 120 7.05 -3.91 -2.42
C TYR A 120 5.66 -4.51 -2.71
N LEU A 121 4.93 -4.01 -3.71
CA LEU A 121 3.64 -4.58 -4.11
C LEU A 121 3.76 -6.05 -4.53
N GLN A 122 4.79 -6.39 -5.31
CA GLN A 122 5.10 -7.77 -5.69
C GLN A 122 5.39 -8.66 -4.47
N PHE A 123 6.11 -8.12 -3.49
CA PHE A 123 6.37 -8.81 -2.22
C PHE A 123 5.08 -9.06 -1.43
N ILE A 124 4.18 -8.08 -1.30
CA ILE A 124 2.89 -8.25 -0.61
C ILE A 124 2.07 -9.36 -1.27
N ASN A 125 1.98 -9.36 -2.61
CA ASN A 125 1.30 -10.43 -3.35
C ASN A 125 1.92 -11.81 -3.11
N THR A 126 3.25 -11.89 -2.98
CA THR A 126 3.96 -13.13 -2.63
C THR A 126 3.64 -13.59 -1.20
N LEU A 127 3.65 -12.65 -0.25
CA LEU A 127 3.43 -12.95 1.16
C LEU A 127 2.00 -13.41 1.43
N ILE A 128 1.00 -12.78 0.81
CA ILE A 128 -0.41 -13.17 0.94
C ILE A 128 -0.63 -14.63 0.52
N ALA A 129 0.09 -15.12 -0.48
CA ALA A 129 -0.01 -16.52 -0.91
C ALA A 129 0.57 -17.52 0.11
N GLN A 130 1.50 -17.09 0.97
CA GLN A 130 2.19 -17.98 1.93
C GLN A 130 1.67 -17.84 3.37
N ALA A 131 1.35 -16.62 3.79
CA ALA A 131 0.96 -16.28 5.15
C ALA A 131 -0.18 -15.23 5.16
N PRO A 132 -1.36 -15.55 4.60
CA PRO A 132 -2.45 -14.57 4.46
C PRO A 132 -2.92 -13.99 5.80
N ARG A 133 -2.85 -14.79 6.88
CA ARG A 133 -3.21 -14.37 8.25
C ARG A 133 -2.17 -13.45 8.88
N GLY A 134 -0.91 -13.52 8.42
CA GLY A 134 0.18 -12.66 8.88
C GLY A 134 0.20 -11.27 8.25
N VAL A 135 -0.45 -11.09 7.09
CA VAL A 135 -0.34 -9.84 6.31
C VAL A 135 -0.98 -8.66 7.03
N ARG A 136 -2.19 -8.82 7.57
CA ARG A 136 -2.86 -7.74 8.31
C ARG A 136 -2.04 -7.28 9.54
N PRO A 137 -1.64 -8.19 10.46
CA PRO A 137 -0.75 -7.82 11.57
C PRO A 137 0.55 -7.15 11.13
N MET A 138 1.14 -7.59 10.01
CA MET A 138 2.35 -6.96 9.47
C MET A 138 2.10 -5.54 8.98
N LEU A 139 1.02 -5.31 8.23
CA LEU A 139 0.66 -3.98 7.72
C LEU A 139 0.34 -3.01 8.87
N ASP A 140 -0.29 -3.49 9.95
CA ASP A 140 -0.49 -2.72 11.19
C ASP A 140 0.83 -2.28 11.85
N LYS A 141 1.95 -2.94 11.52
CA LYS A 141 3.30 -2.64 12.00
C LYS A 141 4.22 -2.07 10.92
N LEU A 142 3.69 -1.73 9.73
CA LEU A 142 4.49 -1.40 8.56
C LEU A 142 5.47 -0.24 8.81
N GLU A 143 5.01 0.81 9.50
CA GLU A 143 5.87 1.93 9.84
C GLU A 143 7.04 1.51 10.74
N VAL A 144 6.76 0.76 11.81
CA VAL A 144 7.79 0.26 12.74
C VAL A 144 8.78 -0.65 12.01
N LEU A 145 8.30 -1.48 11.10
CA LEU A 145 9.14 -2.36 10.30
C LEU A 145 10.06 -1.56 9.36
N PHE A 146 9.54 -0.58 8.62
CA PHE A 146 10.36 0.24 7.72
C PHE A 146 11.28 1.26 8.43
N GLN A 147 11.02 1.60 9.68
CA GLN A 147 11.99 2.34 10.51
C GLN A 147 13.25 1.50 10.82
N GLN A 148 13.18 0.19 10.68
CA GLN A 148 14.25 -0.73 11.08
C GLN A 148 14.84 -1.51 9.91
N LEU A 149 14.06 -1.72 8.84
CA LEU A 149 14.40 -2.62 7.75
C LEU A 149 14.35 -1.89 6.40
N THR A 150 15.33 -2.20 5.56
CA THR A 150 15.18 -2.02 4.11
C THR A 150 14.06 -2.92 3.58
N LEU A 151 13.58 -2.69 2.35
CA LEU A 151 12.67 -3.62 1.68
C LEU A 151 13.23 -5.07 1.64
N GLY A 152 14.54 -5.20 1.41
CA GLY A 152 15.20 -6.50 1.45
C GLY A 152 15.18 -7.15 2.84
N GLY A 153 15.37 -6.35 3.89
CA GLY A 153 15.24 -6.80 5.28
C GLY A 153 13.82 -7.24 5.62
N LEU A 154 12.81 -6.43 5.24
CA LEU A 154 11.39 -6.74 5.43
C LEU A 154 11.03 -8.06 4.76
N ARG A 155 11.48 -8.27 3.51
CA ARG A 155 11.23 -9.50 2.76
C ARG A 155 11.82 -10.72 3.46
N ARG A 156 13.07 -10.65 3.93
CA ARG A 156 13.71 -11.78 4.62
C ARG A 156 13.06 -12.06 5.97
N TRP A 157 12.74 -11.02 6.74
CA TRP A 157 12.04 -11.14 8.01
C TRP A 157 10.65 -11.78 7.83
N ALA A 158 9.87 -11.33 6.84
CA ALA A 158 8.52 -11.83 6.60
C ALA A 158 8.51 -13.27 6.06
N LEU A 159 9.35 -13.58 5.07
CA LEU A 159 9.40 -14.93 4.49
C LEU A 159 9.93 -15.96 5.49
N TRP A 160 10.83 -15.56 6.39
CA TRP A 160 11.25 -16.42 7.49
C TRP A 160 10.06 -16.75 8.41
N GLY A 161 9.31 -15.74 8.85
CA GLY A 161 8.13 -15.94 9.71
C GLY A 161 7.04 -16.80 9.06
N ALA A 162 6.77 -16.56 7.77
CA ALA A 162 5.84 -17.36 6.98
C ALA A 162 6.26 -18.83 6.93
N HIS A 163 7.56 -19.11 6.75
CA HIS A 163 8.07 -20.48 6.71
C HIS A 163 8.07 -21.15 8.10
N ALA A 164 8.60 -20.45 9.11
CA ALA A 164 8.74 -20.97 10.48
C ALA A 164 7.38 -21.32 11.10
N HIS A 165 6.35 -20.52 10.83
CA HIS A 165 5.02 -20.67 11.40
C HIS A 165 3.97 -21.07 10.35
N ARG A 166 4.37 -21.81 9.30
CA ARG A 166 3.46 -22.21 8.20
C ARG A 166 2.24 -23.03 8.66
N THR A 167 2.39 -23.81 9.72
CA THR A 167 1.37 -24.72 10.27
C THR A 167 0.82 -24.29 11.62
N ASN A 168 1.34 -23.19 12.21
CA ASN A 168 0.85 -22.65 13.48
C ASN A 168 0.37 -21.21 13.25
N TYR A 169 -0.94 -21.06 13.08
CA TYR A 169 -1.53 -19.76 12.73
C TYR A 169 -1.49 -18.75 13.87
N GLU A 170 -1.58 -19.20 15.12
CA GLU A 170 -1.46 -18.32 16.28
C GLU A 170 -0.05 -17.73 16.35
N GLU A 171 0.97 -18.59 16.23
CA GLU A 171 2.36 -18.12 16.19
C GLU A 171 2.69 -17.29 14.96
N GLN A 172 2.04 -17.55 13.82
CA GLN A 172 2.15 -16.69 12.65
C GLN A 172 1.63 -15.28 12.96
N ILE A 173 0.46 -15.16 13.58
CA ILE A 173 -0.10 -13.85 13.99
C ILE A 173 0.82 -13.18 15.04
N ASN A 174 1.28 -13.91 16.05
CA ASN A 174 2.21 -13.41 17.07
C ASN A 174 3.52 -12.92 16.45
N TYR A 175 4.05 -13.63 15.45
CA TYR A 175 5.24 -13.21 14.73
C TYR A 175 5.02 -11.91 13.97
N PHE A 176 4.00 -11.85 13.12
CA PHE A 176 3.78 -10.70 12.25
C PHE A 176 3.28 -9.44 12.98
N SER A 177 2.71 -9.60 14.18
CA SER A 177 2.32 -8.50 15.08
C SER A 177 3.47 -7.94 15.93
N LEU A 178 4.69 -8.48 15.80
CA LEU A 178 5.85 -8.19 16.65
C LEU A 178 5.64 -8.59 18.13
N ALA A 179 4.77 -9.55 18.41
CA ALA A 179 4.49 -10.03 19.77
C ALA A 179 5.41 -11.17 20.23
N SER A 180 5.91 -12.00 19.30
CA SER A 180 6.82 -13.10 19.66
C SER A 180 8.27 -12.64 19.83
N LYS A 181 9.01 -13.31 20.72
CA LYS A 181 10.43 -13.04 20.94
C LYS A 181 11.25 -13.31 19.68
N GLU A 182 10.88 -14.35 18.93
CA GLU A 182 11.49 -14.74 17.67
C GLU A 182 11.33 -13.65 16.61
N SER A 183 10.17 -13.00 16.55
CA SER A 183 9.92 -11.89 15.65
C SER A 183 10.83 -10.70 15.91
N ILE A 184 10.97 -10.32 17.18
CA ILE A 184 11.86 -9.24 17.61
C ILE A 184 13.33 -9.61 17.34
N ALA A 185 13.74 -10.85 17.64
CA ALA A 185 15.10 -11.32 17.37
C ALA A 185 15.42 -11.30 15.88
N MET A 186 14.50 -11.77 15.03
CA MET A 186 14.68 -11.76 13.58
C MET A 186 14.70 -10.33 13.02
N LEU A 187 13.88 -9.42 13.58
CA LEU A 187 13.90 -8.00 13.23
C LEU A 187 15.26 -7.38 13.52
N GLN A 188 15.84 -7.65 14.70
CA GLN A 188 17.19 -7.18 15.05
C GLN A 188 18.28 -7.80 14.17
N LYS A 189 18.13 -9.06 13.76
CA LYS A 189 19.07 -9.72 12.86
C LYS A 189 19.06 -9.13 11.45
N GLU A 190 17.88 -8.77 10.95
CA GLU A 190 17.72 -8.25 9.59
C GLU A 190 17.98 -6.74 9.47
N ARG A 191 18.16 -6.06 10.60
CA ARG A 191 18.80 -4.73 10.65
C ARG A 191 20.25 -4.87 10.18
N LYS A 192 20.52 -4.54 8.92
CA LYS A 192 21.90 -4.27 8.44
C LYS A 192 22.11 -2.77 8.31
N GLY A 193 23.25 -2.34 8.85
CA GLY A 193 23.61 -0.94 9.17
C GLY A 193 23.47 0.04 8.01
N THR A 194 22.96 1.23 8.38
CA THR A 194 22.71 2.43 7.58
C THR A 194 21.81 2.21 6.36
N LEU A 195 20.51 2.53 6.51
CA LEU A 195 19.64 2.80 5.37
C LEU A 195 20.28 3.96 4.59
N LEU A 196 20.52 3.77 3.29
CA LEU A 196 21.10 4.80 2.41
C LEU A 196 20.28 6.12 2.49
N VAL A 197 18.97 6.02 2.73
CA VAL A 197 18.06 7.15 2.92
C VAL A 197 18.39 7.98 4.18
N ASP A 198 18.90 7.34 5.24
CA ASP A 198 19.31 8.03 6.47
C ASP A 198 20.65 8.74 6.28
N VAL A 199 21.50 8.24 5.38
CA VAL A 199 22.77 8.88 5.01
C VAL A 199 22.52 10.08 4.09
N GLN A 200 21.62 9.97 3.11
CA GLN A 200 21.28 11.07 2.20
C GLN A 200 20.59 12.25 2.90
N ARG A 201 19.72 12.01 3.89
CA ARG A 201 19.13 13.09 4.69
C ARG A 201 20.14 13.82 5.57
N ARG A 202 21.23 13.17 5.99
CA ARG A 202 22.31 13.80 6.79
C ARG A 202 23.29 14.62 5.96
N ILE A 203 23.37 14.36 4.65
CA ILE A 203 24.26 15.11 3.73
C ILE A 203 23.55 16.36 3.16
N ASN A 204 22.22 16.35 3.13
CA ASN A 204 21.40 17.47 2.65
C ASN A 204 20.87 18.39 3.78
N MET A 205 21.39 18.25 5.01
CA MET A 205 21.20 19.17 6.15
C MET A 205 22.51 19.89 6.43
#